data_AF-A0A1Q4GRD1-F1
#
_entry.id   AF-A0A1Q4GRD1-F1
#
_cell.length_a   1.000
_cell.length_b   1.000
_cell.length_c   1.000
_cell.angle_alpha   90.00
_cell.angle_beta   90.00
_cell.angle_gamma   90.00
#
_symmetry.space_group_name_H-M   'P 1'
#
loop_
_entity.id
_entity.type
_entity.pdbx_description
1 polymer ?
#
loop_
_entity_poly.entity_id
_entity_poly.type
_entity_poly.pdbx_seq_one_letter_code
_entity_poly.pdbx_strand_id
1 'polypeptide(L)' 'MECRSDDAATEEEIAAALSEEEGRTVTVQEVRRIEHQAMRKLRLALQVRGHTSANLLPED' A
#
# COMPACT_ATOMS: atom_id res chain seq x y z
N MET A 1 10.78 20.39 4.72
CA MET A 1 9.99 19.73 3.67
C MET A 1 8.99 18.87 4.41
N GLU A 2 7.86 19.49 4.76
CA GLU A 2 6.78 18.79 5.48
C GLU A 2 6.10 17.89 4.45
N CYS A 3 6.19 16.57 4.63
CA CYS A 3 5.40 15.64 3.83
C CYS A 3 3.94 15.88 4.18
N ARG A 4 3.25 16.67 3.36
CA ARG A 4 1.79 16.82 3.48
C ARG A 4 1.17 15.48 3.14
N SER A 5 0.23 15.04 3.95
CA SER A 5 -0.60 13.87 3.71
C SER A 5 -1.46 13.95 2.43
N ASP A 6 -1.30 15.02 1.63
CA ASP A 6 -1.96 15.27 0.34
C ASP A 6 -1.26 14.60 -0.86
N ASP A 7 -0.06 14.02 -0.71
CA ASP A 7 0.70 13.39 -1.82
C ASP A 7 0.40 11.90 -2.04
N ALA A 8 -0.51 11.30 -1.26
CA ALA A 8 -0.87 9.88 -1.43
C ALA A 8 -1.88 9.72 -2.58
N ALA A 9 -1.48 9.02 -3.65
CA ALA A 9 -2.39 8.67 -4.74
C ALA A 9 -3.60 7.89 -4.21
N THR A 10 -4.79 8.28 -4.64
CA THR A 10 -6.04 7.60 -4.34
C THR A 10 -6.09 6.22 -5.01
N GLU A 11 -6.92 5.32 -4.49
CA GLU A 11 -7.08 3.98 -5.05
C GLU A 11 -7.65 4.04 -6.48
N GLU A 12 -8.45 5.06 -6.80
CA GLU A 12 -8.96 5.37 -8.13
C GLU A 12 -7.83 5.77 -9.10
N GLU A 13 -6.93 6.65 -8.68
CA GLU A 13 -5.77 7.05 -9.48
C GLU A 13 -4.83 5.87 -9.74
N ILE A 14 -4.60 5.04 -8.72
CA ILE A 14 -3.80 3.82 -8.84
C ILE A 14 -4.47 2.83 -9.80
N ALA A 15 -5.78 2.62 -9.70
CA ALA A 15 -6.51 1.72 -10.60
C ALA A 15 -6.45 2.21 -12.05
N ALA A 16 -6.55 3.51 -12.28
CA ALA A 16 -6.43 4.11 -13.61
C ALA A 16 -5.02 3.91 -14.19
N ALA A 17 -3.98 4.24 -13.42
CA ALA A 17 -2.58 4.08 -13.83
C ALA A 17 -2.24 2.62 -14.16
N LEU A 18 -2.64 1.69 -13.28
CA LEU A 18 -2.43 0.25 -13.52
C LEU A 18 -3.22 -0.25 -14.73
N SER A 19 -4.39 0.31 -15.00
CA SER A 19 -5.17 -0.10 -16.17
C SER A 19 -4.47 0.28 -17.48
N GLU A 20 -3.86 1.47 -17.51
CA GLU A 20 -3.09 1.96 -18.65
C GLU A 20 -1.81 1.15 -18.85
N GLU A 21 -1.06 0.90 -17.77
CA GLU A 21 0.20 0.16 -17.81
C GLU A 21 0.00 -1.31 -18.24
N GLU A 22 -1.02 -1.98 -17.69
CA GLU A 22 -1.27 -3.40 -17.92
C GLU A 22 -2.09 -3.67 -19.20
N GLY A 23 -2.62 -2.62 -19.85
CA GLY A 23 -3.47 -2.74 -21.03
C GLY A 23 -4.79 -3.50 -20.77
N ARG A 24 -5.26 -3.53 -19.52
CA ARG A 24 -6.51 -4.18 -19.08
C ARG A 24 -7.20 -3.34 -18.02
N THR A 25 -8.51 -3.51 -17.84
CA THR A 25 -9.20 -2.84 -16.73
C THR A 25 -8.76 -3.43 -15.39
N VAL A 26 -8.22 -2.58 -14.52
CA VAL A 26 -7.96 -2.83 -13.10
C VAL A 26 -9.01 -2.08 -12.28
N THR A 27 -9.65 -2.77 -11.34
CA THR A 27 -10.69 -2.16 -10.50
C THR A 27 -10.12 -1.69 -9.17
N VAL A 28 -10.76 -0.68 -8.56
CA VAL A 28 -10.43 -0.22 -7.20
C VAL A 28 -10.48 -1.35 -6.17
N GLN A 29 -11.44 -2.28 -6.30
CA GLN A 29 -11.50 -3.46 -5.42
C GLN A 29 -10.28 -4.38 -5.57
N GLU A 30 -9.75 -4.50 -6.80
CA GLU A 30 -8.55 -5.28 -7.05
C GLU A 30 -7.32 -4.62 -6.43
N VAL A 31 -7.20 -3.28 -6.54
CA VAL A 31 -6.17 -2.49 -5.87
C VAL A 31 -6.22 -2.70 -4.35
N ARG A 32 -7.38 -2.49 -3.71
CA ARG A 32 -7.58 -2.73 -2.27
C ARG A 32 -7.18 -4.14 -1.83
N ARG A 33 -7.58 -5.15 -2.62
CA ARG A 33 -7.26 -6.54 -2.34
C ARG A 33 -5.75 -6.79 -2.38
N ILE A 34 -5.07 -6.26 -3.40
CA ILE A 34 -3.62 -6.38 -3.56
C ILE A 34 -2.91 -5.67 -2.41
N GLU A 35 -3.33 -4.46 -2.05
CA GLU A 35 -2.77 -3.69 -0.95
C GLU A 35 -2.87 -4.44 0.38
N HIS A 36 -4.05 -4.97 0.72
CA HIS A 36 -4.24 -5.79 1.91
C HIS A 36 -3.31 -7.03 1.93
N GLN A 37 -3.14 -7.69 0.79
CA GLN A 37 -2.23 -8.83 0.67
C GLN A 37 -0.77 -8.42 0.82
N ALA A 38 -0.36 -7.30 0.22
CA ALA A 38 0.99 -6.75 0.34
C ALA A 38 1.31 -6.39 1.78
N MET A 39 0.41 -5.70 2.48
CA MET A 39 0.57 -5.36 3.89
C MET A 39 0.65 -6.59 4.78
N ARG A 40 -0.16 -7.63 4.51
CA ARG A 40 -0.06 -8.91 5.24
C ARG A 40 1.30 -9.57 5.04
N LYS A 41 1.80 -9.61 3.79
CA LYS A 41 3.14 -10.17 3.48
C LYS A 41 4.25 -9.37 4.16
N LEU A 42 4.15 -8.04 4.12
CA LEU A 42 5.11 -7.13 4.75
C LEU A 42 5.16 -7.36 6.27
N ARG A 43 4.02 -7.42 6.94
CA ARG A 43 3.96 -7.71 8.39
C ARG A 43 4.65 -9.04 8.74
N LEU A 44 4.39 -10.09 7.97
CA LEU A 44 5.05 -11.39 8.18
C LEU A 44 6.57 -11.30 7.97
N ALA A 45 7.02 -10.62 6.91
CA ALA A 45 8.43 -10.44 6.62
C ALA A 45 9.17 -9.64 7.71
N LEU A 46 8.52 -8.62 8.27
CA LEU A 46 9.06 -7.81 9.36
C LEU A 46 9.13 -8.61 10.67
N GLN A 47 8.09 -9.40 10.96
CA GLN A 47 8.07 -10.29 12.12
C GLN A 47 9.23 -11.30 12.10
N VAL A 48 9.52 -11.90 10.94
CA VAL A 48 10.68 -12.81 10.77
C VAL A 48 12.00 -12.12 11.08
N ARG A 49 12.11 -10.82 10.81
CA ARG A 49 13.31 -10.01 11.05
C ARG A 49 13.35 -9.39 12.45
N GLY A 50 12.39 -9.70 13.32
CA GLY A 50 12.31 -9.17 14.68
C GLY A 50 11.78 -7.73 14.77
N HIS A 51 11.29 -7.15 13.67
CA HIS A 51 10.61 -5.86 13.68
C HIS A 51 9.11 -6.08 13.91
N THR A 52 8.61 -5.70 15.09
CA THR A 52 7.18 -5.63 15.36
C THR A 52 6.63 -4.28 14.88
N SER A 53 5.33 -4.19 14.60
CA SER A 53 4.68 -2.93 14.22
C SER A 53 4.86 -1.83 15.28
N ALA A 54 5.01 -2.20 16.55
CA ALA A 54 5.33 -1.30 17.66
C ALA A 54 6.71 -0.64 17.54
N ASN A 55 7.65 -1.21 16.78
CA ASN A 55 8.98 -0.64 16.55
C ASN A 55 9.06 0.23 15.28
N LEU A 56 8.02 0.23 14.44
CA LEU A 56 8.06 0.85 13.10
C LEU A 56 7.13 2.05 12.95
N LEU A 57 6.13 2.18 13.82
CA LEU A 57 5.27 3.34 13.89
C LEU A 57 5.64 4.09 15.18
N PRO A 58 6.00 5.38 15.12
CA PRO A 58 6.15 6.18 16.32
C PRO A 58 4.82 6.14 17.09
N GLU A 59 4.87 5.88 18.39
CA GLU A 59 3.73 6.09 19.27
C GLU A 59 3.42 7.60 19.27
N ASP A 60 2.15 7.94 19.03
CA ASP A 60 1.66 9.33 19.01
C ASP A 60 2.07 10.14 20.26
#